data_AF-A0A9P7K0C9-F1
#
_entry.id   AF-A0A9P7K0C9-F1
#
_cell.length_a   1.000
_cell.length_b   1.000
_cell.length_c   1.000
_cell.angle_alpha   90.00
_cell.angle_beta   90.00
_cell.angle_gamma   90.00
#
_symmetry.space_group_name_H-M   'P 1'
#
loop_
_entity.id
_entity.type
_entity.pdbx_description
1 polymer ?
#
loop_
_entity_poly.entity_id
_entity_poly.type
_entity_poly.pdbx_seq_one_letter_code
_entity_poly.pdbx_strand_id
1 'polypeptide(L)'
;MGRNYPIITAVNGLPYDSVSLLPCTTSLGGVIVLTSNSIIYVDQAARHVSLPVNGWATRVSDMPMPPADKDLGLYLESSRLVFVDEKTFFVIRKDGMIHPIEIILDGRTVSKLVLFPVIAQTTIPAVARLLNDDLLFVGSMVGPSVLMKTAREEVPLELPAQQTGVSATMNFSDSMDLDNDDDLYGDSQTATQMAVGAASGASAMTKTRSIIHLSLCDSLPAYGPIADMTFSLAKNGEHFVLELVAATGAGHLGRFTLFQVNCLRLSS
;
A
#
# COMPACT_ATOMS: atom_id res chain seq x y z
N MET A 1 39.56 -10.55 -21.93
CA MET A 1 38.30 -11.33 -21.74
C MET A 1 37.14 -10.36 -21.88
N GLY A 2 36.27 -10.56 -22.88
CA GLY A 2 35.08 -9.71 -23.05
C GLY A 2 34.03 -10.07 -22.01
N ARG A 3 33.49 -9.07 -21.31
CA ARG A 3 32.30 -9.26 -20.47
C ARG A 3 31.12 -9.56 -21.38
N ASN A 4 30.55 -10.75 -21.22
CA ASN A 4 29.33 -11.16 -21.91
C ASN A 4 28.13 -10.86 -21.00
N TYR A 5 27.07 -10.27 -21.56
CA TYR A 5 25.84 -9.90 -20.87
C TYR A 5 24.64 -10.57 -21.55
N PRO A 6 24.38 -11.86 -21.26
CA PRO A 6 23.27 -12.56 -21.88
C PRO A 6 21.93 -12.00 -21.40
N ILE A 7 20.95 -11.93 -22.31
CA ILE A 7 19.57 -11.61 -21.97
C ILE A 7 18.96 -12.87 -21.34
N ILE A 8 18.60 -12.79 -20.06
CA ILE A 8 18.04 -13.91 -19.30
C ILE A 8 16.53 -14.03 -19.53
N THR A 9 15.82 -12.90 -19.50
CA THR A 9 14.37 -12.82 -19.69
C THR A 9 14.02 -11.55 -20.45
N ALA A 10 13.07 -11.63 -21.38
CA ALA A 10 12.51 -10.49 -22.09
C ALA A 10 10.98 -10.58 -22.07
N VAL A 11 10.32 -9.46 -21.78
CA VAL A 11 8.86 -9.36 -21.78
C VAL A 11 8.45 -8.23 -22.72
N ASN A 12 7.54 -8.53 -23.63
CA ASN A 12 7.04 -7.59 -24.62
C ASN A 12 5.61 -7.16 -24.29
N GLY A 13 5.16 -6.06 -24.86
CA GLY A 13 3.77 -5.60 -24.73
C GLY A 13 3.44 -4.94 -23.39
N LEU A 14 4.43 -4.58 -22.58
CA LEU A 14 4.20 -3.76 -21.38
C LEU A 14 3.53 -2.43 -21.76
N PRO A 15 2.65 -1.88 -20.92
CA PRO A 15 2.01 -0.60 -21.18
C PRO A 15 3.03 0.53 -21.41
N TYR A 16 2.72 1.43 -22.34
CA TYR A 16 3.61 2.55 -22.66
C TYR A 16 3.81 3.52 -21.49
N ASP A 17 2.88 3.52 -20.52
CA ASP A 17 2.86 4.34 -19.32
C ASP A 17 3.56 3.68 -18.12
N SER A 18 4.46 2.72 -18.38
CA SER A 18 5.32 2.12 -17.35
C SER A 18 6.32 3.14 -16.80
N VAL A 19 6.34 3.33 -15.49
CA VAL A 19 7.06 4.43 -14.82
C VAL A 19 8.25 3.93 -13.99
N SER A 20 8.09 2.82 -13.25
CA SER A 20 9.14 2.32 -12.36
C SER A 20 9.06 0.82 -12.12
N LEU A 21 10.16 0.27 -11.60
CA LEU A 21 10.29 -1.13 -11.23
C LEU A 21 10.58 -1.25 -9.73
N LEU A 22 9.93 -2.19 -9.07
CA LEU A 22 10.22 -2.60 -7.70
C LEU A 22 10.64 -4.08 -7.72
N PRO A 23 11.91 -4.40 -7.44
CA PRO A 23 12.37 -5.78 -7.39
C PRO A 23 11.71 -6.53 -6.23
N CYS A 24 11.19 -7.72 -6.50
CA CYS A 24 10.64 -8.59 -5.47
C CYS A 24 11.75 -9.22 -4.61
N THR A 25 11.37 -9.73 -3.44
CA THR A 25 12.30 -10.49 -2.58
C THR A 25 12.82 -11.73 -3.30
N THR A 26 13.95 -12.27 -2.83
CA THR A 26 14.55 -13.48 -3.42
C THR A 26 13.68 -14.72 -3.28
N SER A 27 12.81 -14.77 -2.26
CA SER A 27 11.85 -15.87 -2.05
C SER A 27 10.74 -15.88 -3.10
N LEU A 28 10.21 -14.69 -3.44
CA LEU A 28 9.16 -14.53 -4.44
C LEU A 28 9.72 -14.55 -5.87
N GLY A 29 10.84 -13.85 -6.08
CA GLY A 29 11.41 -13.60 -7.40
C GLY A 29 10.54 -12.69 -8.27
N GLY A 30 11.12 -12.20 -9.37
CA GLY A 30 10.43 -11.32 -10.32
C GLY A 30 10.51 -9.84 -9.96
N VAL A 31 9.67 -9.05 -10.61
CA VAL A 31 9.63 -7.59 -10.50
C VAL A 31 8.19 -7.10 -10.56
N ILE A 32 7.88 -6.07 -9.77
CA ILE A 32 6.63 -5.31 -9.90
C ILE A 32 6.91 -4.11 -10.80
N VAL A 33 6.14 -3.99 -11.87
CA VAL A 33 6.11 -2.84 -12.78
C VAL A 33 4.98 -1.91 -12.35
N LEU A 34 5.32 -0.67 -12.03
CA LEU A 34 4.35 0.39 -11.80
C LEU A 34 4.05 1.09 -13.12
N THR A 35 2.78 1.18 -13.47
CA THR A 35 2.30 2.05 -14.56
C THR A 35 1.39 3.14 -13.99
N SER A 36 0.88 4.04 -14.82
CA SER A 36 -0.08 5.06 -14.35
C SER A 36 -1.47 4.46 -14.09
N ASN A 37 -1.80 3.35 -14.76
CA ASN A 37 -3.14 2.77 -14.81
C ASN A 37 -3.24 1.34 -14.28
N SER A 38 -2.11 0.67 -14.01
CA SER A 38 -2.04 -0.71 -13.56
C SER A 38 -0.76 -1.01 -12.79
N ILE A 39 -0.76 -2.13 -12.08
CA ILE A 39 0.42 -2.69 -11.42
C ILE A 39 0.60 -4.10 -11.96
N ILE A 40 1.79 -4.42 -12.44
CA ILE A 40 2.04 -5.68 -13.14
C ILE A 40 3.19 -6.40 -12.46
N TYR A 41 2.92 -7.57 -11.90
CA TYR A 41 3.97 -8.50 -11.51
C TYR A 41 4.47 -9.27 -12.73
N VAL A 42 5.79 -9.40 -12.87
CA VAL A 42 6.44 -10.18 -13.92
C VAL A 42 7.45 -11.13 -13.29
N ASP A 43 7.32 -12.42 -13.56
CA ASP A 43 8.25 -13.43 -13.06
C ASP A 43 9.46 -13.67 -13.99
N GLN A 44 10.40 -14.50 -13.56
CA GLN A 44 11.59 -14.85 -14.34
C GLN A 44 11.28 -15.66 -15.60
N ALA A 45 10.12 -16.31 -15.66
CA ALA A 45 9.62 -17.09 -16.79
C ALA A 45 8.75 -16.26 -17.75
N ALA A 46 8.76 -14.92 -17.62
CA ALA A 46 7.97 -13.98 -18.40
C ALA A 46 6.43 -14.12 -18.26
N ARG A 47 5.95 -14.83 -17.24
CA ARG A 47 4.53 -14.79 -16.86
C ARG A 47 4.27 -13.49 -16.13
N HIS A 48 3.08 -12.96 -16.33
CA HIS A 48 2.67 -11.70 -15.74
C HIS A 48 1.31 -11.82 -15.07
N VAL A 49 1.14 -11.04 -14.00
CA VAL A 49 -0.13 -10.87 -13.28
C VAL A 49 -0.36 -9.37 -13.17
N SER A 50 -1.45 -8.89 -13.77
CA SER A 50 -1.78 -7.47 -13.80
C SER A 50 -2.95 -7.15 -12.88
N LEU A 51 -2.85 -6.03 -12.19
CA LEU A 51 -3.88 -5.38 -11.40
C LEU A 51 -4.19 -4.02 -12.03
N PRO A 52 -5.21 -3.93 -12.88
CA PRO A 52 -5.75 -2.68 -13.38
C PRO A 52 -6.34 -1.87 -12.23
N VAL A 53 -6.02 -0.58 -12.18
CA VAL A 53 -6.57 0.31 -11.14
C VAL A 53 -7.64 1.28 -11.66
N ASN A 54 -7.82 1.35 -12.98
CA ASN A 54 -8.83 2.15 -13.64
C ASN A 54 -9.17 1.60 -15.04
N GLY A 55 -10.18 2.19 -15.70
CA GLY A 55 -10.66 1.78 -17.02
C GLY A 55 -9.74 2.09 -18.21
N TRP A 56 -8.59 2.74 -17.99
CA TRP A 56 -7.61 3.00 -19.06
C TRP A 56 -6.61 1.87 -19.24
N ALA A 57 -6.39 1.03 -18.22
CA ALA A 57 -5.37 -0.03 -18.23
C ALA A 57 -5.42 -0.95 -19.46
N THR A 58 -6.62 -1.38 -19.87
CA THR A 58 -6.84 -2.26 -21.04
C THR A 58 -6.78 -1.53 -22.38
N ARG A 59 -6.74 -0.20 -22.37
CA ARG A 59 -6.70 0.64 -23.58
C ARG A 59 -5.29 1.10 -23.95
N VAL A 60 -4.37 1.08 -22.99
CA VAL A 60 -2.99 1.55 -23.13
C VAL A 60 -1.99 0.44 -23.46
N SER A 61 -2.45 -0.82 -23.50
CA SER A 61 -1.62 -1.99 -23.72
C SER A 61 -2.44 -3.13 -24.32
N ASP A 62 -1.79 -3.89 -25.21
CA ASP A 62 -2.32 -5.15 -25.74
C ASP A 62 -2.06 -6.35 -24.81
N MET A 63 -1.41 -6.11 -23.65
CA MET A 63 -1.18 -7.15 -22.65
C MET A 63 -2.52 -7.65 -22.08
N PRO A 64 -2.72 -8.99 -21.95
CA PRO A 64 -3.92 -9.53 -21.33
C PRO A 64 -4.04 -9.04 -19.88
N MET A 65 -5.14 -8.35 -19.56
CA MET A 65 -5.44 -7.91 -18.20
C MET A 65 -6.90 -8.25 -17.85
N PRO A 66 -7.20 -8.53 -16.56
CA PRO A 66 -8.58 -8.64 -16.12
C PRO A 66 -9.30 -7.28 -16.30
N PRO A 67 -10.63 -7.25 -16.26
CA PRO A 67 -11.34 -5.97 -16.20
C PRO A 67 -10.97 -5.23 -14.91
N ALA A 68 -10.80 -3.91 -15.01
CA ALA A 68 -10.64 -3.07 -13.82
C ALA A 68 -11.92 -3.05 -13.00
N ASP A 69 -11.75 -3.03 -11.67
CA ASP A 69 -12.87 -2.77 -10.78
C ASP A 69 -13.40 -1.35 -11.04
N LYS A 70 -14.72 -1.24 -11.28
CA LYS A 70 -15.37 0.02 -11.65
C LYS A 70 -15.32 1.02 -10.51
N ASP A 71 -15.30 0.54 -9.28
CA ASP A 71 -15.38 1.39 -8.09
C ASP A 71 -14.00 1.92 -7.66
N LEU A 72 -12.92 1.43 -8.27
CA LEU A 72 -11.57 1.78 -7.85
C LEU A 72 -11.11 3.16 -8.38
N GLY A 73 -11.19 3.37 -9.69
CA GLY A 73 -10.95 4.67 -10.33
C GLY A 73 -9.64 5.38 -9.94
N LEU A 74 -8.58 4.64 -9.62
CA LEU A 74 -7.32 5.21 -9.12
C LEU A 74 -6.36 5.60 -10.24
N TYR A 75 -5.49 6.57 -9.95
CA TYR A 75 -4.39 6.98 -10.81
C TYR A 75 -3.08 6.88 -10.05
N LEU A 76 -2.12 6.14 -10.60
CA LEU A 76 -0.86 5.81 -9.95
C LEU A 76 0.31 6.68 -10.41
N GLU A 77 0.04 7.73 -11.18
CA GLU A 77 1.04 8.72 -11.57
C GLU A 77 1.79 9.26 -10.34
N SER A 78 3.12 9.36 -10.48
CA SER A 78 4.02 9.82 -9.40
C SER A 78 3.96 9.03 -8.09
N SER A 79 3.34 7.83 -8.08
CA SER A 79 3.30 6.99 -6.88
C SER A 79 4.68 6.40 -6.57
N ARG A 80 4.86 5.95 -5.32
CA ARG A 80 6.04 5.24 -4.86
C ARG A 80 5.63 3.88 -4.32
N LEU A 81 6.42 2.86 -4.67
CA LEU A 81 6.23 1.51 -4.17
C LEU A 81 7.30 1.17 -3.13
N VAL A 82 6.91 0.46 -2.09
CA VAL A 82 7.83 0.00 -1.05
C VAL A 82 7.33 -1.31 -0.45
N PHE A 83 8.18 -2.34 -0.45
CA PHE A 83 7.89 -3.59 0.27
C PHE A 83 7.90 -3.35 1.78
N VAL A 84 6.90 -3.89 2.46
CA VAL A 84 6.79 -3.93 3.94
C VAL A 84 6.82 -5.38 4.43
N ASP A 85 6.57 -6.32 3.53
CA ASP A 85 6.75 -7.74 3.73
C ASP A 85 7.29 -8.41 2.47
N GLU A 86 7.55 -9.71 2.54
CA GLU A 86 7.82 -10.52 1.35
C GLU A 86 6.63 -10.57 0.36
N LYS A 87 5.40 -10.49 0.88
CA LYS A 87 4.17 -10.60 0.09
C LYS A 87 3.33 -9.34 0.04
N THR A 88 3.73 -8.30 0.76
CA THR A 88 2.93 -7.08 0.90
C THR A 88 3.80 -5.86 0.64
N PHE A 89 3.34 -5.00 -0.27
CA PHE A 89 3.97 -3.72 -0.54
C PHE A 89 2.94 -2.61 -0.50
N PHE A 90 3.39 -1.40 -0.24
CA PHE A 90 2.56 -0.21 -0.24
C PHE A 90 2.70 0.54 -1.55
N VAL A 91 1.57 1.06 -2.00
CA VAL A 91 1.48 2.11 -3.02
C VAL A 91 1.20 3.41 -2.30
N ILE A 92 2.18 4.30 -2.26
CA ILE A 92 2.04 5.66 -1.73
C ILE A 92 1.74 6.58 -2.92
N ARG A 93 0.51 7.07 -3.00
CA ARG A 93 0.05 7.96 -4.06
C ARG A 93 0.66 9.37 -3.93
N LYS A 94 0.53 10.17 -5.00
CA LYS A 94 1.01 11.56 -5.03
C LYS A 94 0.41 12.47 -3.95
N ASP A 95 -0.76 12.13 -3.43
CA ASP A 95 -1.45 12.82 -2.33
C ASP A 95 -1.07 12.28 -0.94
N GLY A 96 -0.10 11.37 -0.89
CA GLY A 96 0.34 10.71 0.34
C GLY A 96 -0.58 9.60 0.82
N MET A 97 -1.66 9.25 0.12
CA MET A 97 -2.51 8.11 0.53
C MET A 97 -1.77 6.79 0.33
N ILE A 98 -1.78 5.94 1.37
CA ILE A 98 -1.11 4.65 1.39
C ILE A 98 -2.13 3.53 1.18
N HIS A 99 -1.98 2.78 0.09
CA HIS A 99 -2.74 1.57 -0.19
C HIS A 99 -1.84 0.34 -0.03
N PRO A 100 -2.22 -0.65 0.80
CA PRO A 100 -1.57 -1.95 0.81
C PRO A 100 -1.94 -2.77 -0.42
N ILE A 101 -0.96 -3.47 -0.97
CA ILE A 101 -1.17 -4.52 -1.97
C ILE A 101 -0.58 -5.82 -1.45
N GLU A 102 -1.40 -6.86 -1.45
CA GLU A 102 -0.99 -8.21 -1.12
C GLU A 102 -0.84 -9.06 -2.38
N ILE A 103 0.24 -9.84 -2.40
CA ILE A 103 0.58 -10.78 -3.45
C ILE A 103 0.08 -12.15 -3.03
N ILE A 104 -0.95 -12.65 -3.72
CA ILE A 104 -1.53 -13.95 -3.45
C ILE A 104 -0.81 -15.00 -4.29
N LEU A 105 -0.29 -16.02 -3.62
CA LEU A 105 0.41 -17.13 -4.24
C LEU A 105 -0.52 -18.32 -4.43
N ASP A 106 -0.39 -18.98 -5.58
CA ASP A 106 -0.87 -20.34 -5.82
C ASP A 106 0.35 -21.24 -5.97
N GLY A 107 0.63 -22.03 -4.92
CA GLY A 107 1.87 -22.80 -4.79
C GLY A 107 3.12 -21.91 -4.81
N ARG A 108 3.87 -21.95 -5.91
CA ARG A 108 5.11 -21.17 -6.14
C ARG A 108 4.92 -20.00 -7.10
N THR A 109 3.73 -19.82 -7.65
CA THR A 109 3.44 -18.80 -8.65
C THR A 109 2.53 -17.73 -8.07
N VAL A 110 2.73 -16.48 -8.47
CA VAL A 110 1.78 -15.40 -8.15
C VAL A 110 0.50 -15.65 -8.94
N SER A 111 -0.63 -15.69 -8.24
CA SER A 111 -1.95 -15.89 -8.83
C SER A 111 -2.65 -14.56 -9.07
N LYS A 112 -2.67 -13.67 -8.06
CA LYS A 112 -3.32 -12.36 -8.15
C LYS A 112 -2.65 -11.34 -7.22
N LEU A 113 -2.87 -10.07 -7.53
CA LEU A 113 -2.54 -8.95 -6.67
C LEU A 113 -3.87 -8.39 -6.12
N VAL A 114 -3.93 -8.13 -4.82
CA VAL A 114 -5.14 -7.60 -4.17
C VAL A 114 -4.82 -6.23 -3.58
N LEU A 115 -5.56 -5.22 -4.03
CA LEU A 115 -5.48 -3.86 -3.49
C LEU A 115 -6.41 -3.72 -2.30
N PHE A 116 -5.89 -3.19 -1.20
CA PHE A 116 -6.68 -2.85 -0.03
C PHE A 116 -7.01 -1.35 0.03
N PRO A 117 -8.07 -0.97 0.79
CA PRO A 117 -8.41 0.42 1.05
C PRO A 117 -7.25 1.20 1.69
N VAL A 118 -7.34 2.53 1.62
CA VAL A 118 -6.36 3.43 2.22
C VAL A 118 -6.27 3.16 3.72
N ILE A 119 -5.05 2.93 4.23
CA ILE A 119 -4.80 2.70 5.66
C ILE A 119 -4.33 3.95 6.39
N ALA A 120 -3.68 4.88 5.68
CA ALA A 120 -3.14 6.11 6.23
C ALA A 120 -2.88 7.13 5.12
N GLN A 121 -2.74 8.40 5.52
CA GLN A 121 -2.23 9.46 4.67
C GLN A 121 -0.93 10.00 5.27
N THR A 122 0.13 10.04 4.46
CA THR A 122 1.45 10.53 4.84
C THR A 122 1.77 11.86 4.13
N THR A 123 3.04 12.26 4.19
CA THR A 123 3.57 13.37 3.39
C THR A 123 3.53 13.06 1.89
N ILE A 124 3.66 14.06 1.02
CA ILE A 124 3.74 13.84 -0.42
C ILE A 124 5.08 13.15 -0.72
N PRO A 125 5.09 11.92 -1.26
CA PRO A 125 6.29 11.12 -1.33
C PRO A 125 7.17 11.55 -2.51
N ALA A 126 8.40 11.95 -2.22
CA ALA A 126 9.48 12.01 -3.21
C ALA A 126 10.23 10.68 -3.26
N VAL A 127 10.46 10.08 -2.09
CA VAL A 127 11.08 8.76 -1.91
C VAL A 127 10.37 8.01 -0.79
N ALA A 128 10.28 6.69 -0.92
CA ALA A 128 9.78 5.81 0.13
C ALA A 128 10.74 4.63 0.28
N ARG A 129 11.16 4.33 1.50
CA ARG A 129 12.09 3.23 1.76
C ARG A 129 11.85 2.64 3.15
N LEU A 130 11.77 1.31 3.19
CA LEU A 130 11.84 0.57 4.43
C LEU A 130 13.31 0.54 4.90
N LEU A 131 13.58 1.09 6.08
CA LEU A 131 14.93 1.18 6.65
C LEU A 131 15.29 -0.09 7.42
N ASN A 132 14.37 -0.53 8.27
CA ASN A 132 14.41 -1.78 9.04
C ASN A 132 13.07 -2.48 8.87
N ASP A 133 12.92 -3.73 9.33
CA ASP A 133 11.71 -4.54 9.15
C ASP A 133 10.39 -3.82 9.52
N ASP A 134 10.44 -2.88 10.46
CA ASP A 134 9.27 -2.15 10.95
C ASP A 134 9.26 -0.64 10.67
N LEU A 135 10.32 -0.06 10.08
CA LEU A 135 10.47 1.40 9.96
C LEU A 135 10.43 1.86 8.51
N LEU A 136 9.34 2.53 8.14
CA LEU A 136 9.11 3.12 6.83
C LEU A 136 9.48 4.60 6.86
N PHE A 137 10.51 4.97 6.10
CA PHE A 137 10.87 6.37 5.85
C PHE A 137 10.21 6.86 4.56
N VAL A 138 9.48 7.96 4.66
CA VAL A 138 8.86 8.67 3.52
C VAL A 138 9.47 10.06 3.44
N GLY A 139 10.38 10.23 2.48
CA GLY A 139 11.02 11.51 2.21
C GLY A 139 10.16 12.38 1.32
N SER A 140 10.02 13.66 1.69
CA SER A 140 9.28 14.65 0.90
C SER A 140 10.18 15.80 0.48
N MET A 141 9.94 16.30 -0.74
CA MET A 141 10.54 17.53 -1.25
C MET A 141 9.64 18.76 -1.05
N VAL A 142 8.38 18.55 -0.67
CA VAL A 142 7.37 19.62 -0.57
C VAL A 142 6.83 19.82 0.85
N GLY A 143 7.18 18.95 1.79
CA GLY A 143 6.80 19.07 3.17
C GLY A 143 7.80 18.37 4.08
N PRO A 144 7.48 18.16 5.36
CA PRO A 144 8.34 17.39 6.26
C PRO A 144 8.49 15.95 5.74
N SER A 145 9.67 15.38 5.95
CA SER A 145 9.90 13.96 5.72
C SER A 145 9.54 13.20 7.00
N VAL A 146 8.87 12.06 6.88
CA VAL A 146 8.33 11.35 8.04
C VAL A 146 8.90 9.95 8.16
N LEU A 147 9.09 9.50 9.40
CA LEU A 147 9.42 8.14 9.75
C LEU A 147 8.20 7.52 10.42
N MET A 148 7.72 6.42 9.89
CA MET A 148 6.54 5.70 10.38
C MET A 148 6.93 4.29 10.78
N LYS A 149 6.31 3.76 11.84
CA LYS A 149 6.43 2.35 12.23
C LYS A 149 5.24 1.57 11.69
N THR A 150 5.54 0.44 11.06
CA THR A 150 4.58 -0.56 10.61
C THR A 150 4.44 -1.62 11.70
N ALA A 151 3.25 -1.76 12.28
CA ALA A 151 2.92 -2.84 13.21
C ALA A 151 1.87 -3.75 12.57
N ARG A 152 1.98 -5.05 12.79
CA ARG A 152 0.98 -6.02 12.32
C ARG A 152 0.20 -6.56 13.51
N GLU A 153 -1.11 -6.58 13.37
CA GLU A 153 -2.00 -7.20 14.33
C GLU A 153 -2.86 -8.24 13.61
N GLU A 154 -2.76 -9.51 14.04
CA GLU A 154 -3.63 -10.56 13.55
C GLU A 154 -4.94 -10.51 14.32
N VAL A 155 -6.01 -10.09 13.65
CA VAL A 155 -7.34 -10.05 14.24
C VAL A 155 -8.10 -11.32 13.84
N PRO A 156 -8.57 -12.14 14.78
CA PRO A 156 -9.44 -13.27 14.49
C PRO A 156 -10.72 -12.79 13.78
N LEU A 157 -11.12 -13.45 12.69
CA LEU A 157 -12.43 -13.22 12.09
C LEU A 157 -13.49 -13.87 13.00
N GLU A 158 -14.11 -13.08 13.86
CA GLU A 158 -15.34 -13.50 14.52
C GLU A 158 -16.46 -13.54 13.47
N LEU A 159 -17.05 -14.73 13.30
CA LEU A 159 -18.31 -14.93 12.57
C LEU A 159 -19.39 -14.07 13.25
N PRO A 160 -20.25 -13.35 12.51
CA PRO A 160 -21.28 -12.52 13.13
C PRO A 160 -22.27 -13.40 13.89
N ALA A 161 -22.17 -13.39 15.22
CA ALA A 161 -23.19 -13.91 16.09
C ALA A 161 -24.46 -13.04 15.91
N GLN A 162 -25.55 -13.67 15.49
CA GLN A 162 -26.89 -13.11 15.52
C GLN A 162 -27.16 -12.49 16.89
N GLN A 163 -27.33 -11.17 16.94
CA GLN A 163 -28.03 -10.49 18.02
C GLN A 163 -29.38 -10.01 17.48
N THR A 164 -30.39 -10.79 17.83
CA THR A 164 -31.81 -10.47 17.80
C THR A 164 -32.11 -9.24 18.67
N GLY A 165 -32.79 -8.22 18.10
CA GLY A 165 -33.59 -7.28 18.90
C GLY A 165 -33.74 -5.83 18.39
N VAL A 166 -34.60 -5.62 17.37
CA VAL A 166 -35.55 -4.49 17.12
C VAL A 166 -35.03 -3.02 17.29
N SER A 167 -35.07 -2.08 16.34
CA SER A 167 -36.12 -1.76 15.34
C SER A 167 -35.63 -0.79 14.24
N ALA A 168 -35.98 -1.11 12.98
CA ALA A 168 -36.35 -0.29 11.80
C ALA A 168 -35.53 0.99 11.45
N THR A 169 -34.98 1.14 10.23
CA THR A 169 -35.77 1.35 8.99
C THR A 169 -34.90 1.30 7.70
N MET A 170 -35.40 0.56 6.70
CA MET A 170 -35.20 0.59 5.23
C MET A 170 -33.95 -0.02 4.54
N ASN A 171 -34.26 -1.12 3.83
CA ASN A 171 -33.49 -1.87 2.82
C ASN A 171 -33.50 -1.21 1.42
N PHE A 172 -32.61 -1.66 0.52
CA PHE A 172 -32.91 -2.34 -0.79
C PHE A 172 -31.56 -2.89 -1.34
N SER A 173 -31.31 -4.20 -1.19
CA SER A 173 -31.47 -5.28 -2.20
C SER A 173 -30.41 -5.27 -3.32
N ASP A 174 -29.55 -6.28 -3.35
CA ASP A 174 -29.45 -7.10 -4.56
C ASP A 174 -28.96 -8.52 -4.27
N SER A 175 -29.61 -9.45 -4.95
CA SER A 175 -29.47 -10.90 -4.92
C SER A 175 -28.27 -11.38 -5.73
N MET A 176 -27.59 -12.43 -5.27
CA MET A 176 -27.09 -13.47 -6.18
C MET A 176 -27.11 -14.84 -5.48
N ASP A 177 -27.98 -15.70 -5.99
CA ASP A 177 -27.92 -17.15 -5.86
C ASP A 177 -26.59 -17.66 -6.40
N LEU A 178 -25.96 -18.57 -5.66
CA LEU A 178 -25.03 -19.54 -6.23
C LEU A 178 -25.34 -20.90 -5.61
N ASP A 179 -26.26 -21.60 -6.25
CA ASP A 179 -26.26 -23.05 -6.28
C ASP A 179 -24.93 -23.52 -6.88
N ASN A 180 -24.26 -24.46 -6.22
CA ASN A 180 -23.77 -25.63 -6.93
C ASN A 180 -23.56 -26.80 -5.97
N ASP A 181 -24.38 -27.82 -6.20
CA ASP A 181 -24.15 -29.20 -5.82
C ASP A 181 -22.78 -29.69 -6.32
N ASP A 182 -21.98 -30.26 -5.42
CA ASP A 182 -21.26 -31.51 -5.69
C ASP A 182 -20.63 -32.01 -4.39
N ASP A 183 -21.16 -33.11 -3.84
CA ASP A 183 -20.38 -34.16 -3.17
C ASP A 183 -21.29 -35.35 -2.88
N LEU A 184 -21.67 -36.02 -3.97
CA LEU A 184 -22.27 -37.35 -3.99
C LEU A 184 -21.18 -38.39 -4.30
N TYR A 185 -20.96 -39.32 -3.37
CA TYR A 185 -20.32 -40.66 -3.42
C TYR A 185 -19.27 -40.84 -2.30
N GLY A 186 -19.34 -41.83 -1.41
CA GLY A 186 -20.22 -42.99 -1.38
C GLY A 186 -20.26 -43.67 -0.02
N ASP A 187 -21.39 -44.32 0.22
CA ASP A 187 -21.70 -45.14 1.38
C ASP A 187 -21.23 -46.59 1.11
N SER A 188 -20.64 -47.24 2.12
CA SER A 188 -20.43 -48.70 2.15
C SER A 188 -20.29 -49.13 3.61
N GLN A 189 -21.25 -49.94 4.04
CA GLN A 189 -21.51 -50.31 5.43
C GLN A 189 -20.56 -51.38 6.02
N THR A 190 -20.49 -51.35 7.36
CA THR A 190 -20.30 -52.45 8.35
C THR A 190 -18.94 -53.12 8.55
N ALA A 191 -18.33 -52.92 9.73
CA ALA A 191 -18.04 -53.97 10.75
C ALA A 191 -17.34 -53.43 12.03
N THR A 192 -17.99 -53.65 13.17
CA THR A 192 -17.51 -54.07 14.52
C THR A 192 -16.18 -53.56 15.15
N GLN A 193 -16.35 -52.77 16.23
CA GLN A 193 -15.71 -52.79 17.58
C GLN A 193 -14.17 -52.80 17.83
N MET A 194 -13.79 -51.76 18.60
CA MET A 194 -12.83 -51.68 19.73
C MET A 194 -11.30 -51.64 19.49
N ALA A 195 -10.69 -50.47 19.75
CA ALA A 195 -9.84 -50.20 20.93
C ALA A 195 -8.85 -49.01 20.76
N VAL A 196 -8.93 -48.07 21.71
CA VAL A 196 -7.85 -47.25 22.33
C VAL A 196 -7.00 -46.30 21.47
N GLY A 197 -7.15 -45.00 21.79
CA GLY A 197 -5.99 -44.13 22.00
C GLY A 197 -5.82 -42.96 21.03
N ALA A 198 -5.86 -41.75 21.61
CA ALA A 198 -5.20 -40.52 21.20
C ALA A 198 -6.17 -39.35 20.92
N ALA A 199 -6.03 -38.35 21.79
CA ALA A 199 -6.57 -37.02 21.62
C ALA A 199 -6.06 -36.42 20.30
N SER A 200 -6.98 -35.92 19.49
CA SER A 200 -6.65 -34.94 18.45
C SER A 200 -7.74 -33.90 18.49
N GLY A 201 -7.46 -32.80 19.19
CA GLY A 201 -8.26 -31.59 19.10
C GLY A 201 -8.26 -31.16 17.64
N ALA A 202 -9.43 -31.23 17.01
CA ALA A 202 -9.67 -30.55 15.76
C ALA A 202 -9.59 -29.05 16.06
N SER A 203 -8.41 -28.47 15.87
CA SER A 203 -8.24 -27.02 15.89
C SER A 203 -9.05 -26.47 14.72
N ALA A 204 -10.23 -25.91 15.03
CA ALA A 204 -10.92 -25.03 14.11
C ALA A 204 -9.89 -23.96 13.69
N MET A 205 -9.52 -23.96 12.40
CA MET A 205 -8.63 -22.96 11.84
C MET A 205 -9.41 -21.65 11.80
N THR A 206 -9.34 -20.89 12.89
CA THR A 206 -9.88 -19.54 12.97
C THR A 206 -9.16 -18.72 11.90
N LYS A 207 -9.87 -18.36 10.83
CA LYS A 207 -9.31 -17.48 9.80
C LYS A 207 -8.99 -16.14 10.47
N THR A 208 -7.72 -15.78 10.57
CA THR A 208 -7.27 -14.47 11.06
C THR A 208 -7.05 -13.53 9.88
N ARG A 209 -7.34 -12.24 10.05
CA ARG A 209 -6.96 -11.19 9.09
C ARG A 209 -5.81 -10.38 9.67
N SER A 210 -4.72 -10.21 8.93
CA SER A 210 -3.62 -9.34 9.34
C SER A 210 -3.96 -7.89 9.00
N ILE A 211 -4.09 -7.04 10.01
CA ILE A 211 -4.25 -5.59 9.84
C ILE A 211 -2.88 -4.93 10.04
N ILE A 212 -2.46 -4.09 9.10
CA ILE A 212 -1.23 -3.32 9.22
C ILE A 212 -1.58 -1.93 9.76
N HIS A 213 -1.06 -1.62 10.94
CA HIS A 213 -1.18 -0.32 11.57
C HIS A 213 0.07 0.52 11.30
N LEU A 214 -0.13 1.80 10.99
CA LEU A 214 0.95 2.77 10.80
C LEU A 214 0.93 3.80 11.92
N SER A 215 2.05 3.99 12.60
CA SER A 215 2.21 5.06 13.60
C SER A 215 3.35 5.99 13.21
N LEU A 216 3.16 7.30 13.40
CA LEU A 216 4.21 8.29 13.18
C LEU A 216 5.23 8.19 14.31
N CYS A 217 6.51 8.05 13.98
CA CYS A 217 7.61 7.99 14.95
C CYS A 217 8.38 9.30 15.03
N ASP A 218 8.79 9.83 13.88
CA ASP A 218 9.61 11.03 13.80
C ASP A 218 9.29 11.82 12.52
N SER A 219 9.65 13.10 12.51
CA SER A 219 9.44 14.01 11.40
C SER A 219 10.64 14.93 11.26
N LEU A 220 11.31 14.83 10.11
CA LEU A 220 12.37 15.75 9.72
C LEU A 220 11.72 17.01 9.11
N PRO A 221 11.84 18.18 9.75
CA PRO A 221 11.25 19.40 9.23
C PRO A 221 11.95 19.81 7.93
N ALA A 222 11.15 20.11 6.91
CA ALA A 222 11.61 20.70 5.67
C ALA A 222 10.61 21.74 5.19
N TYR A 223 11.12 22.86 4.67
CA TYR A 223 10.27 23.97 4.22
C TYR A 223 9.65 23.70 2.85
N GLY A 224 10.20 22.78 2.05
CA GLY A 224 9.71 22.54 0.70
C GLY A 224 9.91 23.75 -0.22
N PRO A 225 9.21 23.83 -1.36
CA PRO A 225 9.31 24.97 -2.26
C PRO A 225 8.75 26.24 -1.61
N ILE A 226 9.44 27.36 -1.79
CA ILE A 226 8.97 28.70 -1.40
C ILE A 226 8.27 29.30 -2.61
N ALA A 227 6.95 29.48 -2.52
CA ALA A 227 6.14 30.05 -3.60
C ALA A 227 6.18 31.59 -3.61
N ASP A 228 6.17 32.20 -2.43
CA ASP A 228 6.19 33.65 -2.24
C ASP A 228 6.74 34.01 -0.84
N MET A 229 7.23 35.24 -0.67
CA MET A 229 7.80 35.72 0.58
C MET A 229 7.57 37.22 0.80
N THR A 230 7.26 37.63 2.02
CA THR A 230 7.06 39.03 2.41
C THR A 230 7.60 39.30 3.81
N PHE A 231 8.00 40.54 4.07
CA PHE A 231 8.44 40.96 5.40
C PHE A 231 7.25 41.48 6.21
N SER A 232 7.16 41.07 7.47
CA SER A 232 6.25 41.63 8.47
C SER A 232 7.03 42.18 9.65
N LEU A 233 6.42 43.12 10.37
CA LEU A 233 6.97 43.67 11.59
C LEU A 233 6.22 43.07 12.78
N ALA A 234 6.90 42.27 13.60
CA ALA A 234 6.32 41.72 14.82
C ALA A 234 6.79 42.52 16.04
N LYS A 235 5.89 42.69 17.01
CA LYS A 235 6.21 43.35 18.28
C LYS A 235 6.51 42.27 19.32
N ASN A 236 7.79 42.10 19.67
CA ASN A 236 8.22 41.20 20.73
C ASN A 236 8.54 42.03 21.99
N GLY A 237 7.53 42.19 22.87
CA GLY A 237 7.62 43.09 24.02
C GLY A 237 7.72 44.56 23.58
N GLU A 238 8.81 45.23 23.95
CA GLU A 238 9.10 46.63 23.60
C GLU A 238 9.83 46.79 22.26
N HIS A 239 10.29 45.70 21.64
CA HIS A 239 11.10 45.74 20.43
C HIS A 239 10.31 45.29 19.20
N PHE A 240 10.51 46.00 18.09
CA PHE A 240 10.05 45.57 16.78
C PHE A 240 11.11 44.68 16.12
N VAL A 241 10.72 43.48 15.74
CA VAL A 241 11.57 42.51 15.04
C VAL A 241 10.99 42.33 13.63
N LEU A 242 11.86 42.41 12.62
CA LEU A 242 11.51 42.05 11.25
C LEU A 242 11.43 40.54 11.13
N GLU A 243 10.30 40.05 10.65
CA GLU A 243 10.06 38.64 10.37
C GLU A 243 9.86 38.45 8.88
N LEU A 244 10.39 37.35 8.35
CA LEU A 244 10.15 36.97 6.98
C LEU A 244 9.07 35.88 6.96
N VAL A 245 7.94 36.20 6.35
CA VAL A 245 6.83 35.26 6.13
C VAL A 245 6.96 34.66 4.73
N ALA A 246 6.99 33.34 4.62
CA ALA A 246 7.08 32.63 3.35
C ALA A 246 5.90 31.67 3.17
N ALA A 247 5.30 31.65 1.98
CA ALA A 247 4.37 30.61 1.56
C ALA A 247 5.19 29.38 1.12
N THR A 248 5.02 28.27 1.82
CA THR A 248 5.90 27.10 1.73
C THR A 248 5.10 25.81 1.53
N GLY A 249 5.68 24.86 0.80
CA GLY A 249 5.09 23.54 0.55
C GLY A 249 4.07 23.49 -0.58
N ALA A 250 3.37 22.37 -0.72
CA ALA A 250 2.39 22.15 -1.80
C ALA A 250 1.28 21.18 -1.39
N GLY A 251 0.13 21.25 -2.07
CA GLY A 251 -1.00 20.35 -1.85
C GLY A 251 -1.56 20.43 -0.43
N HIS A 252 -1.84 19.29 0.19
CA HIS A 252 -2.33 19.22 1.58
C HIS A 252 -1.27 19.60 2.64
N LEU A 253 -0.03 19.87 2.22
CA LEU A 253 1.09 20.25 3.10
C LEU A 253 1.47 21.73 2.97
N GLY A 254 0.71 22.51 2.21
CA GLY A 254 0.91 23.96 2.09
C GLY A 254 0.77 24.67 3.43
N ARG A 255 1.73 25.54 3.76
CA ARG A 255 1.76 26.28 5.03
C ARG A 255 2.52 27.60 4.90
N PHE A 256 2.32 28.50 5.86
CA PHE A 256 3.16 29.67 6.03
C PHE A 256 4.28 29.37 7.02
N THR A 257 5.50 29.74 6.66
CA THR A 257 6.68 29.63 7.53
C THR A 257 7.16 31.03 7.91
N LEU A 258 7.33 31.26 9.21
CA LEU A 258 7.92 32.47 9.76
C LEU A 258 9.41 32.23 10.02
N PHE A 259 10.27 33.01 9.38
CA PHE A 259 11.70 33.04 9.64
C PHE A 259 12.02 34.25 10.51
N GLN A 260 12.36 33.98 11.77
CA GLN A 260 12.82 34.98 12.74
C GLN A 260 14.34 34.92 12.84
N VAL A 261 15.01 36.04 12.62
CA VAL A 261 16.45 36.16 12.93
C VAL A 261 16.59 36.45 14.41
N ASN A 262 16.71 35.41 15.23
CA ASN A 262 17.14 35.58 16.61
C ASN A 262 18.63 35.88 16.62
N CYS A 263 18.97 37.17 16.65
CA CYS A 263 20.30 37.59 17.03
C CYS A 263 20.47 37.26 18.52
N LEU A 264 20.90 36.04 18.84
CA LEU A 264 21.44 35.71 20.16
C LEU A 264 22.60 36.67 20.41
N ARG A 265 22.35 37.74 21.17
CA ARG A 265 23.42 38.50 21.81
C ARG A 265 24.13 37.52 22.72
N LEU A 266 25.29 37.03 22.28
CA LEU A 266 26.32 36.50 23.16
C LEU A 266 26.66 37.64 24.14
N SER A 267 26.04 37.62 25.32
CA SER A 267 26.45 38.48 26.43
C SER A 267 27.85 38.03 26.85
N SER A 268 28.84 38.83 26.49
CA SER A 268 30.17 38.81 27.10
C SER A 268 30.15 39.70 28.34
#